data_AF-A0A8S3JCV9-F1
#
_entry.id   AF-A0A8S3JCV9-F1
#
_cell.length_a   1.000
_cell.length_b   1.000
_cell.length_c   1.000
_cell.angle_alpha   90.00
_cell.angle_beta   90.00
_cell.angle_gamma   90.00
#
_symmetry.space_group_name_H-M   'P 1'
#
loop_
_entity.id
_entity.type
_entity.pdbx_description
1 polymer ?
#
loop_
_entity_poly.entity_id
_entity_poly.type
_entity_poly.pdbx_seq_one_letter_code
_entity_poly.pdbx_strand_id
1 'polypeptide(L)'
;WSAQVNDLNEQLKILPKLCLLSAGFITYLASQSEDKRLSYMNKWKQLLNVDEKFDIRKFLSTESEQLVWKSQGLPSDELSMENAMVILRSQLCPFLVDPSSRATDWLKTHLKDKKVEVINQQDNNFTTQLELAVRFGKTLIVQEVDGVEPVLYPILRKDLASQGPRHVVQIGEKIIDYNPDFRIYLTTRNPTPELLPDMEAIVNEVNFTTTRAGLTGQ
;
A
#
# COMPACT_ATOMS: atom_id res chain seq x y z
N TRP A 1 -5.98 -21.35 -29.10
CA TRP A 1 -7.14 -20.50 -29.38
C TRP A 1 -8.43 -21.04 -28.78
N SER A 2 -9.11 -22.04 -29.34
CA SER A 2 -10.42 -22.50 -28.80
C SER A 2 -10.36 -23.00 -27.34
N ALA A 3 -9.30 -23.72 -26.96
CA ALA A 3 -9.08 -24.13 -25.57
C ALA A 3 -8.86 -22.95 -24.61
N GLN A 4 -8.19 -21.88 -25.06
CA GLN A 4 -7.97 -20.66 -24.27
C GLN A 4 -9.27 -19.87 -24.11
N VAL A 5 -10.13 -19.84 -25.13
CA VAL A 5 -11.45 -19.20 -25.02
C VAL A 5 -12.31 -19.90 -23.96
N ASN A 6 -12.30 -21.23 -23.96
CA ASN A 6 -13.02 -22.00 -22.95
C ASN A 6 -12.46 -21.79 -21.54
N ASP A 7 -11.14 -21.79 -21.39
CA ASP A 7 -10.46 -21.51 -20.12
C ASP A 7 -10.80 -20.10 -19.59
N LEU A 8 -10.74 -19.07 -20.44
CA LEU A 8 -11.13 -17.70 -20.08
C LEU A 8 -12.60 -17.61 -19.64
N ASN A 9 -13.51 -18.32 -20.30
CA ASN A 9 -14.92 -18.34 -19.92
C ASN A 9 -15.14 -18.98 -18.54
N GLU A 10 -14.38 -20.02 -18.19
CA GLU A 10 -14.43 -20.60 -16.84
C GLU A 10 -13.79 -19.67 -15.80
N GLN A 11 -12.67 -19.02 -16.12
CA GLN A 11 -12.02 -18.03 -15.26
C GLN A 11 -12.93 -16.83 -14.96
N LEU A 12 -13.70 -16.36 -15.95
CA LEU A 12 -14.65 -15.26 -15.78
C LEU A 12 -15.75 -15.60 -14.76
N LYS A 13 -16.19 -16.85 -14.67
CA LYS A 13 -17.22 -17.26 -13.69
C LYS A 13 -16.71 -17.19 -12.26
N ILE A 14 -15.44 -17.51 -12.03
CA ILE A 14 -14.83 -17.51 -10.70
C ILE A 14 -14.24 -16.14 -10.32
N LEU A 15 -14.01 -15.26 -11.28
CA LEU A 15 -13.38 -13.95 -11.11
C LEU A 15 -13.95 -13.13 -9.94
N PRO A 16 -15.29 -13.01 -9.74
CA PRO A 16 -15.82 -12.23 -8.61
C PRO A 16 -15.35 -12.74 -7.25
N LYS A 17 -15.19 -14.06 -7.09
CA LYS A 17 -14.69 -14.67 -5.85
C LYS A 17 -13.20 -14.39 -5.64
N LEU A 18 -12.42 -14.42 -6.72
CA LEU A 18 -10.98 -14.11 -6.67
C LEU A 18 -10.74 -12.64 -6.35
N CYS A 19 -11.54 -11.75 -6.94
CA CYS A 19 -11.55 -10.32 -6.60
C CYS A 19 -11.92 -10.10 -5.13
N LEU A 20 -12.93 -10.79 -4.60
CA LEU A 20 -13.33 -10.69 -3.20
C LEU A 20 -12.21 -11.13 -2.25
N LEU A 21 -11.57 -12.28 -2.52
CA LEU A 21 -10.42 -12.74 -1.74
C LEU A 21 -9.28 -11.72 -1.75
N SER A 22 -8.99 -11.18 -2.93
CA SER A 22 -7.88 -10.24 -3.10
C SER A 22 -8.14 -8.90 -2.41
N ALA A 23 -9.37 -8.39 -2.52
CA ALA A 23 -9.79 -7.19 -1.81
C ALA A 23 -9.78 -7.39 -0.28
N GLY A 24 -10.23 -8.56 0.20
CA GLY A 24 -10.16 -8.92 1.61
C GLY A 24 -8.73 -8.98 2.13
N PHE A 25 -7.81 -9.55 1.35
CA PHE A 25 -6.40 -9.62 1.70
C PHE A 25 -5.77 -8.22 1.82
N ILE A 26 -5.92 -7.38 0.78
CA ILE A 26 -5.34 -6.02 0.76
C ILE A 26 -5.89 -5.17 1.91
N THR A 27 -7.17 -5.32 2.23
CA THR A 27 -7.85 -4.48 3.23
C THR A 27 -7.59 -4.94 4.67
N TYR A 28 -7.59 -6.25 4.94
CA TYR A 28 -7.62 -6.77 6.32
C TYR A 28 -6.37 -7.51 6.75
N LEU A 29 -5.58 -8.03 5.81
CA LEU A 29 -4.46 -8.92 6.12
C LEU A 29 -3.09 -8.24 5.98
N ALA A 30 -3.04 -7.01 5.47
CA ALA A 30 -1.84 -6.21 5.28
C ALA A 30 -0.97 -6.05 6.54
N SER A 31 -1.59 -5.83 7.71
CA SER A 31 -0.86 -5.69 8.99
C SER A 31 -0.55 -7.02 9.69
N GLN A 32 -1.10 -8.14 9.20
CA GLN A 32 -1.00 -9.43 9.86
C GLN A 32 0.28 -10.18 9.48
N SER A 33 0.74 -11.05 10.39
CA SER A 33 1.86 -11.97 10.14
C SER A 33 1.54 -13.02 9.08
N GLU A 34 2.57 -13.56 8.41
CA GLU A 34 2.45 -14.60 7.37
C GLU A 34 1.54 -15.77 7.80
N ASP A 35 1.72 -16.30 9.01
CA ASP A 35 0.90 -17.40 9.54
C ASP A 35 -0.60 -17.06 9.61
N LYS A 36 -0.92 -15.84 10.04
CA LYS A 36 -2.31 -15.37 10.12
C LYS A 36 -2.86 -15.17 8.72
N ARG A 37 -2.08 -14.55 7.81
CA ARG A 37 -2.48 -14.37 6.41
C ARG A 37 -2.85 -15.70 5.78
N LEU A 38 -1.99 -16.71 5.93
CA LEU A 38 -2.21 -18.06 5.44
C LEU A 38 -3.47 -18.70 6.06
N SER A 39 -3.63 -18.59 7.39
CA SER A 39 -4.79 -19.13 8.10
C SER A 39 -6.12 -18.54 7.61
N TYR A 40 -6.19 -17.21 7.47
CA TYR A 40 -7.39 -16.53 6.98
C TYR A 40 -7.65 -16.82 5.51
N MET A 41 -6.62 -16.80 4.66
CA MET A 41 -6.77 -17.10 3.24
C MET A 41 -7.29 -18.51 3.00
N ASN A 42 -6.79 -19.51 3.74
CA ASN A 42 -7.28 -20.89 3.63
C ASN A 42 -8.75 -21.00 4.06
N LYS A 43 -9.13 -20.35 5.17
CA LYS A 43 -10.54 -20.30 5.61
C LYS A 43 -11.44 -19.62 4.58
N TRP A 44 -11.02 -18.49 4.02
CA TRP A 44 -11.82 -17.76 3.02
C TRP A 44 -11.94 -18.52 1.70
N LYS A 45 -10.88 -19.20 1.24
CA LYS A 45 -10.93 -20.09 0.07
C LYS A 45 -11.96 -21.21 0.25
N GLN A 46 -11.96 -21.85 1.42
CA GLN A 46 -12.94 -22.90 1.75
C GLN A 46 -14.38 -22.35 1.75
N LEU A 47 -14.62 -21.20 2.40
CA LEU A 47 -15.94 -20.57 2.45
C LEU A 47 -16.48 -20.19 1.07
N LEU A 48 -15.62 -19.75 0.16
CA LEU A 48 -16.00 -19.33 -1.19
C LEU A 48 -15.98 -20.47 -2.21
N ASN A 49 -15.58 -21.68 -1.81
CA ASN A 49 -15.35 -22.82 -2.70
C ASN A 49 -14.42 -22.44 -3.88
N VAL A 50 -13.27 -21.83 -3.56
CA VAL A 50 -12.20 -21.50 -4.51
C VAL A 50 -11.10 -22.55 -4.40
N ASP A 51 -10.48 -22.89 -5.53
CA ASP A 51 -9.36 -23.85 -5.60
C ASP A 51 -8.25 -23.46 -4.60
N GLU A 52 -7.75 -24.45 -3.86
CA GLU A 52 -6.64 -24.28 -2.92
C GLU A 52 -5.38 -23.73 -3.63
N LYS A 53 -5.21 -24.06 -4.91
CA LYS A 53 -4.10 -23.59 -5.77
C LYS A 53 -4.14 -22.10 -6.12
N PHE A 54 -5.20 -21.37 -5.77
CA PHE A 54 -5.26 -19.94 -6.01
C PHE A 54 -4.11 -19.20 -5.29
N ASP A 55 -3.24 -18.56 -6.06
CA ASP A 55 -2.15 -17.73 -5.56
C ASP A 55 -2.49 -16.26 -5.82
N ILE A 56 -2.72 -15.52 -4.73
CA ILE A 56 -3.05 -14.10 -4.79
C ILE A 56 -1.94 -13.29 -5.48
N ARG A 57 -0.67 -13.71 -5.36
CA ARG A 57 0.46 -13.01 -5.97
C ARG A 57 0.36 -13.04 -7.47
N LYS A 58 0.06 -14.22 -8.03
CA LYS A 58 -0.11 -14.40 -9.47
C LYS A 58 -1.36 -13.72 -10.02
N PHE A 59 -2.36 -13.49 -9.15
CA PHE A 59 -3.58 -12.80 -9.51
C PHE A 59 -3.43 -11.27 -9.53
N LEU A 60 -2.69 -10.70 -8.57
CA LEU A 60 -2.50 -9.25 -8.43
C LEU A 60 -1.24 -8.70 -9.08
N SER A 61 -0.33 -9.58 -9.50
CA SER A 61 0.93 -9.22 -10.13
C SER A 61 1.39 -10.25 -11.15
N THR A 62 2.17 -9.80 -12.12
CA THR A 62 2.84 -10.63 -13.12
C THR A 62 4.23 -11.06 -12.63
N GLU A 63 4.75 -12.16 -13.17
CA GLU A 63 6.12 -12.60 -12.88
C GLU A 63 7.15 -11.52 -13.26
N SER A 64 6.90 -10.76 -14.33
CA SER A 64 7.73 -9.63 -14.74
C SER A 64 7.75 -8.50 -13.72
N GLU A 65 6.59 -8.08 -13.19
CA GLU A 65 6.52 -7.08 -12.11
C GLU A 65 7.30 -7.55 -10.88
N GLN A 66 7.14 -8.82 -10.49
CA GLN A 66 7.84 -9.41 -9.35
C GLN A 66 9.36 -9.43 -9.53
N LEU A 67 9.85 -9.75 -10.73
CA LEU A 67 11.27 -9.69 -11.07
C LEU A 67 11.82 -8.26 -11.03
N VAL A 68 11.03 -7.29 -11.49
CA VAL A 68 11.39 -5.87 -11.40
C VAL A 68 11.54 -5.46 -9.93
N TRP A 69 10.60 -5.81 -9.05
CA TRP A 69 10.69 -5.47 -7.63
C TRP A 69 11.95 -6.04 -6.98
N LYS A 70 12.28 -7.31 -7.26
CA LYS A 70 13.52 -7.95 -6.80
C LYS A 70 14.77 -7.23 -7.32
N SER A 71 14.80 -6.86 -8.61
CA SER A 71 15.92 -6.13 -9.20
C SER A 71 16.12 -4.72 -8.62
N GLN A 72 15.05 -4.15 -8.04
CA GLN A 72 15.05 -2.85 -7.39
C GLN A 72 15.39 -2.92 -5.89
N GLY A 73 15.74 -4.10 -5.38
CA GLY A 73 16.20 -4.30 -4.00
C GLY A 73 15.12 -4.75 -3.01
N LEU A 74 13.90 -5.06 -3.46
CA LEU A 74 12.90 -5.69 -2.59
C LEU A 74 13.37 -7.11 -2.21
N PRO A 75 13.30 -7.51 -0.93
CA PRO A 75 13.57 -8.88 -0.52
C PRO A 75 12.66 -9.88 -1.25
N SER A 76 13.20 -11.08 -1.52
CA SER A 76 12.50 -12.10 -2.31
C SER A 76 11.62 -13.05 -1.50
N ASP A 77 11.49 -12.83 -0.18
CA ASP A 77 10.60 -13.60 0.69
C ASP A 77 9.11 -13.32 0.40
N GLU A 78 8.26 -14.24 0.86
CA GLU A 78 6.83 -14.21 0.60
C GLU A 78 6.15 -12.96 1.18
N LEU A 79 6.43 -12.62 2.44
CA LEU A 79 5.92 -11.40 3.09
C LEU A 79 6.26 -10.15 2.31
N SER A 80 7.52 -9.96 1.91
CA SER A 80 7.96 -8.76 1.19
C SER A 80 7.28 -8.60 -0.16
N MET A 81 7.12 -9.71 -0.89
CA MET A 81 6.40 -9.73 -2.17
C MET A 81 4.90 -9.43 -1.98
N GLU A 82 4.28 -9.98 -0.95
CA GLU A 82 2.89 -9.66 -0.59
C GLU A 82 2.72 -8.19 -0.17
N ASN A 83 3.64 -7.67 0.63
CA ASN A 83 3.63 -6.28 1.08
C ASN A 83 3.77 -5.32 -0.09
N ALA A 84 4.65 -5.61 -1.05
CA ALA A 84 4.79 -4.80 -2.26
C ALA A 84 3.47 -4.71 -3.05
N MET A 85 2.74 -5.82 -3.17
CA MET A 85 1.42 -5.79 -3.80
C MET A 85 0.42 -4.94 -3.03
N VAL A 86 0.38 -5.06 -1.71
CA VAL A 86 -0.51 -4.24 -0.87
C VAL A 86 -0.20 -2.76 -1.07
N ILE A 87 1.08 -2.37 -1.04
CA ILE A 87 1.52 -0.97 -1.23
C ILE A 87 1.09 -0.44 -2.61
N LEU A 88 1.21 -1.26 -3.66
CA LEU A 88 0.95 -0.83 -5.04
C LEU A 88 -0.52 -0.90 -5.45
N ARG A 89 -1.34 -1.72 -4.77
CA ARG A 89 -2.75 -1.95 -5.11
C ARG A 89 -3.75 -1.36 -4.10
N SER A 90 -3.30 -0.94 -2.92
CA SER A 90 -4.16 -0.35 -1.87
C SER A 90 -4.75 1.00 -2.31
N GLN A 91 -6.01 1.23 -1.94
CA GLN A 91 -6.67 2.53 -2.10
C GLN A 91 -6.43 3.48 -0.92
N LEU A 92 -6.27 2.90 0.28
CA LEU A 92 -5.86 3.60 1.49
C LEU A 92 -4.36 3.88 1.43
N CYS A 93 -3.94 4.96 2.08
CA CYS A 93 -2.53 5.34 2.16
C CYS A 93 -1.72 4.23 2.82
N PRO A 94 -0.70 3.66 2.15
CA PRO A 94 0.19 2.70 2.79
C PRO A 94 1.00 3.39 3.90
N PHE A 95 1.02 2.76 5.07
CA PHE A 95 1.87 3.13 6.21
C PHE A 95 2.87 2.00 6.45
N LEU A 96 4.12 2.20 6.04
CA LEU A 96 5.16 1.17 6.08
C LEU A 96 5.88 1.21 7.43
N VAL A 97 5.80 0.10 8.16
CA VAL A 97 6.65 -0.16 9.32
C VAL A 97 7.91 -0.87 8.83
N ASP A 98 8.98 -0.10 8.62
CA ASP A 98 10.22 -0.57 7.98
C ASP A 98 11.46 -0.13 8.78
N PRO A 99 11.81 -0.87 9.86
CA PRO A 99 12.99 -0.57 10.67
C PRO A 99 14.31 -0.61 9.90
N SER A 100 14.35 -1.36 8.79
CA SER A 100 15.55 -1.55 7.97
C SER A 100 15.71 -0.52 6.86
N SER A 101 14.67 0.29 6.60
CA SER A 101 14.56 1.19 5.45
C SER A 101 14.63 0.53 4.06
N ARG A 102 14.70 -0.82 3.99
CA ARG A 102 14.83 -1.54 2.71
C ARG A 102 13.59 -1.40 1.83
N ALA A 103 12.40 -1.50 2.42
CA ALA A 103 11.14 -1.34 1.68
C ALA A 103 10.97 0.11 1.22
N THR A 104 11.37 1.05 2.06
CA THR A 104 11.36 2.49 1.76
C THR A 104 12.30 2.83 0.61
N ASP A 105 13.50 2.27 0.59
CA ASP A 105 14.48 2.47 -0.49
C ASP A 105 14.07 1.78 -1.79
N TRP A 106 13.47 0.59 -1.71
CA TRP A 106 12.80 -0.05 -2.84
C TRP A 106 11.71 0.85 -3.41
N LEU A 107 10.83 1.40 -2.57
CA LEU A 107 9.71 2.23 -3.01
C LEU A 107 10.19 3.51 -3.71
N LYS A 108 11.23 4.18 -3.18
CA LYS A 108 11.89 5.30 -3.84
C LYS A 108 12.43 4.92 -5.21
N THR A 109 13.08 3.76 -5.31
CA THR A 109 13.64 3.24 -6.57
C THR A 109 12.55 2.89 -7.57
N HIS A 110 11.47 2.26 -7.11
CA HIS A 110 10.33 1.84 -7.93
C HIS A 110 9.59 3.05 -8.52
N LEU A 111 9.48 4.13 -7.74
CA LEU A 111 8.76 5.34 -8.12
C LEU A 111 9.67 6.39 -8.78
N LYS A 112 10.94 6.09 -9.10
CA LYS A 112 11.91 7.06 -9.63
C LYS A 112 11.45 7.83 -10.89
N ASP A 113 10.60 7.21 -11.71
CA ASP A 113 10.07 7.81 -12.94
C ASP A 113 8.87 8.73 -12.66
N LYS A 114 8.39 8.78 -11.41
CA LYS A 114 7.38 9.72 -10.91
C LYS A 114 8.06 10.94 -10.28
N LYS A 115 7.31 12.04 -10.12
CA LYS A 115 7.75 13.22 -9.38
C LYS A 115 7.71 12.94 -7.87
N VAL A 116 8.65 12.13 -7.39
CA VAL A 116 8.74 11.71 -5.99
C VAL A 116 9.48 12.78 -5.19
N GLU A 117 8.90 13.18 -4.06
CA GLU A 117 9.57 13.96 -3.03
C GLU A 117 9.57 13.17 -1.73
N VAL A 118 10.72 13.16 -1.05
CA VAL A 118 10.90 12.48 0.23
C VAL A 118 11.12 13.57 1.27
N ILE A 119 10.27 13.59 2.30
CA ILE A 119 10.30 14.61 3.36
C ILE A 119 10.21 13.96 4.73
N ASN A 120 10.75 14.61 5.75
CA ASN A 120 10.56 14.17 7.14
C ASN A 120 9.36 14.89 7.75
N GLN A 121 8.53 14.18 8.52
CA GLN A 121 7.39 14.79 9.21
C GLN A 121 7.82 15.89 10.21
N GLN A 122 9.01 15.75 10.80
CA GLN A 122 9.57 16.70 11.76
C GLN A 122 10.22 17.93 11.11
N ASP A 123 10.27 18.01 9.78
CA ASP A 123 10.83 19.17 9.09
C ASP A 123 9.97 20.41 9.32
N ASN A 124 10.60 21.55 9.67
CA ASN A 124 9.90 22.83 9.83
C ASN A 124 9.09 23.27 8.60
N ASN A 125 9.47 22.77 7.41
CA ASN A 125 8.80 23.06 6.14
C ASN A 125 7.79 21.98 5.73
N PHE A 126 7.49 20.99 6.58
CA PHE A 126 6.62 19.85 6.27
C PHE A 126 5.28 20.28 5.66
N THR A 127 4.54 21.15 6.35
CA THR A 127 3.23 21.64 5.88
C THR A 127 3.31 22.33 4.53
N THR A 128 4.32 23.18 4.32
CA THR A 128 4.51 23.87 3.04
C THR A 128 4.81 22.88 1.91
N GLN A 129 5.64 21.87 2.16
CA GLN A 129 5.95 20.83 1.17
C GLN A 129 4.74 19.96 0.86
N LEU A 130 3.95 19.61 1.87
CA LEU A 130 2.69 18.88 1.73
C LEU A 130 1.69 19.65 0.86
N GLU A 131 1.47 20.94 1.15
CA GLU A 131 0.59 21.81 0.34
C GLU A 131 1.00 21.85 -1.14
N LEU A 132 2.30 22.00 -1.41
CA LEU A 132 2.83 22.04 -2.76
C LEU A 132 2.71 20.68 -3.45
N ALA A 133 2.98 19.59 -2.76
CA ALA A 133 2.85 18.24 -3.30
C ALA A 133 1.40 17.94 -3.71
N VAL A 134 0.43 18.29 -2.86
CA VAL A 134 -1.01 18.14 -3.16
C VAL A 134 -1.41 18.98 -4.37
N ARG A 135 -1.00 20.26 -4.41
CA ARG A 135 -1.35 21.17 -5.52
C ARG A 135 -0.78 20.71 -6.87
N PHE A 136 0.46 20.22 -6.88
CA PHE A 136 1.17 19.87 -8.10
C PHE A 136 1.08 18.39 -8.48
N GLY A 137 0.33 17.57 -7.74
CA GLY A 137 0.15 16.15 -8.05
C GLY A 137 1.44 15.36 -7.92
N LYS A 138 2.27 15.70 -6.93
CA LYS A 138 3.51 14.96 -6.67
C LYS A 138 3.23 13.66 -5.93
N THR A 139 4.18 12.74 -5.99
CA THR A 139 4.18 11.56 -5.12
C THR A 139 5.04 11.88 -3.90
N LEU A 140 4.48 11.81 -2.70
CA LEU A 140 5.15 12.19 -1.47
C LEU A 140 5.43 10.96 -0.61
N ILE A 141 6.68 10.77 -0.18
CA ILE A 141 7.06 9.79 0.83
C ILE A 141 7.40 10.56 2.10
N VAL A 142 6.59 10.40 3.14
CA VAL A 142 6.81 11.03 4.45
C VAL A 142 7.53 10.03 5.34
N GLN A 143 8.70 10.42 5.86
CA GLN A 143 9.54 9.61 6.72
C GLN A 143 9.40 10.01 8.19
N GLU A 144 9.80 9.09 9.07
CA GLU A 144 9.79 9.25 10.53
C GLU A 144 8.39 9.57 11.10
N VAL A 145 7.36 8.89 10.57
CA VAL A 145 5.97 9.03 11.03
C VAL A 145 5.73 8.13 12.24
N ASP A 146 6.18 8.56 13.42
CA ASP A 146 5.94 7.83 14.69
C ASP A 146 4.54 8.08 15.28
N GLY A 147 3.84 9.06 14.74
CA GLY A 147 2.42 9.36 14.94
C GLY A 147 1.98 10.32 13.85
N VAL A 148 0.72 10.26 13.41
CA VAL A 148 0.27 11.10 12.28
C VAL A 148 -0.11 12.50 12.76
N GLU A 149 0.55 13.51 12.19
CA GLU A 149 0.20 14.91 12.40
C GLU A 149 -1.26 15.19 12.00
N PRO A 150 -2.04 15.95 12.79
CA PRO A 150 -3.44 16.27 12.49
C PRO A 150 -3.67 16.84 11.08
N VAL A 151 -2.68 17.55 10.54
CA VAL A 151 -2.72 18.16 9.19
C VAL A 151 -2.86 17.14 8.06
N LEU A 152 -2.47 15.88 8.30
CA LEU A 152 -2.57 14.80 7.30
C LEU A 152 -3.97 14.18 7.22
N TYR A 153 -4.78 14.25 8.29
CA TYR A 153 -6.08 13.56 8.34
C TYR A 153 -7.03 13.92 7.19
N PRO A 154 -7.21 15.19 6.79
CA PRO A 154 -8.06 15.53 5.66
C PRO A 154 -7.60 14.91 4.33
N ILE A 155 -6.29 14.73 4.18
CA ILE A 155 -5.67 14.14 2.99
C ILE A 155 -5.84 12.61 3.00
N LEU A 156 -5.56 11.97 4.13
CA LEU A 156 -5.68 10.52 4.31
C LEU A 156 -7.14 10.05 4.19
N ARG A 157 -8.09 10.80 4.75
CA ARG A 157 -9.53 10.55 4.60
C ARG A 157 -10.09 10.93 3.24
N LYS A 158 -9.36 11.73 2.46
CA LYS A 158 -9.83 12.35 1.22
C LYS A 158 -11.09 13.19 1.46
N ASP A 159 -11.02 14.09 2.44
CA ASP A 159 -12.07 15.06 2.78
C ASP A 159 -12.13 16.18 1.70
N LEU A 160 -12.52 15.80 0.49
CA LEU A 160 -12.53 16.67 -0.69
C LEU A 160 -13.85 17.42 -0.82
N ALA A 161 -13.78 18.74 -0.89
CA ALA A 161 -14.91 19.59 -1.26
C ALA A 161 -14.86 19.91 -2.76
N SER A 162 -16.04 20.04 -3.38
CA SER A 162 -16.13 20.46 -4.79
C SER A 162 -16.28 21.98 -4.86
N GLN A 163 -15.42 22.63 -5.65
CA GLN A 163 -15.52 24.04 -6.01
C GLN A 163 -15.59 24.18 -7.52
N GLY A 164 -16.81 24.25 -8.05
CA GLY A 164 -17.05 24.16 -9.49
C GLY A 164 -16.52 22.83 -10.05
N PRO A 165 -15.65 22.83 -11.07
CA PRO A 165 -15.08 21.61 -11.64
C PRO A 165 -13.85 21.09 -10.87
N ARG A 166 -13.40 21.78 -9.82
CA ARG A 166 -12.18 21.43 -9.08
C ARG A 166 -12.53 20.76 -7.75
N HIS A 167 -11.64 19.89 -7.28
CA HIS A 167 -11.65 19.40 -5.91
C HIS A 167 -10.65 20.17 -5.07
N VAL A 168 -11.02 20.48 -3.83
CA VAL A 168 -10.15 21.16 -2.87
C VAL A 168 -10.13 20.40 -1.55
N VAL A 169 -9.04 20.52 -0.80
CA VAL A 169 -8.88 19.94 0.54
C VAL A 169 -8.37 21.00 1.51
N GLN A 170 -8.79 20.93 2.76
CA GLN A 170 -8.30 21.81 3.82
C GLN A 170 -7.02 21.24 4.43
N ILE A 171 -5.95 22.04 4.45
CA ILE A 171 -4.65 21.73 5.05
C ILE A 171 -4.31 22.87 6.01
N GLY A 172 -4.42 22.60 7.31
CA GLY A 172 -4.35 23.65 8.33
C GLY A 172 -5.43 24.72 8.11
N GLU A 173 -5.00 25.96 7.92
CA GLU A 173 -5.88 27.11 7.68
C GLU A 173 -6.14 27.37 6.19
N LYS A 174 -5.49 26.63 5.29
CA LYS A 174 -5.56 26.88 3.84
C LYS A 174 -6.44 25.86 3.13
N ILE A 175 -7.14 26.35 2.10
CA ILE A 175 -7.84 25.51 1.13
C ILE A 175 -6.92 25.35 -0.09
N ILE A 176 -6.59 24.11 -0.43
CA ILE A 176 -5.64 23.76 -1.48
C ILE A 176 -6.37 23.00 -2.59
N ASP A 177 -6.15 23.40 -3.84
CA ASP A 177 -6.57 22.62 -5.01
C ASP A 177 -5.97 21.21 -4.94
N TYR A 178 -6.82 20.20 -4.94
CA TYR A 178 -6.42 18.80 -4.86
C TYR A 178 -6.17 18.25 -6.26
N ASN A 179 -4.93 17.86 -6.55
CA ASN A 179 -4.58 17.23 -7.80
C ASN A 179 -4.87 15.71 -7.74
N PRO A 180 -5.67 15.14 -8.67
CA PRO A 180 -5.98 13.71 -8.71
C PRO A 180 -4.77 12.77 -8.83
N ASP A 181 -3.65 13.26 -9.36
CA ASP A 181 -2.39 12.51 -9.49
C ASP A 181 -1.59 12.45 -8.19
N PHE A 182 -1.97 13.23 -7.17
CA PHE A 182 -1.29 13.22 -5.87
C PHE A 182 -1.35 11.83 -5.23
N ARG A 183 -0.20 11.37 -4.72
CA ARG A 183 -0.06 10.12 -3.99
C ARG A 183 0.80 10.37 -2.75
N ILE A 184 0.47 9.73 -1.64
CA ILE A 184 1.22 9.83 -0.39
C ILE A 184 1.49 8.42 0.16
N TYR A 185 2.70 8.24 0.69
CA TYR A 185 3.16 7.05 1.40
C TYR A 185 3.75 7.51 2.72
N LEU A 186 3.41 6.84 3.80
CA LEU A 186 3.94 7.11 5.13
C LEU A 186 4.90 5.98 5.51
N THR A 187 6.00 6.33 6.16
CA THR A 187 7.02 5.35 6.56
C THR A 187 7.53 5.67 7.97
N THR A 188 7.78 4.64 8.76
CA THR A 188 8.44 4.73 10.07
C THR A 188 9.51 3.66 10.21
N ARG A 189 10.57 3.99 10.94
CA ARG A 189 11.59 3.03 11.38
C ARG A 189 11.29 2.46 12.78
N ASN A 190 10.31 3.02 13.49
CA ASN A 190 9.84 2.47 14.75
C ASN A 190 9.10 1.15 14.47
N PRO A 191 9.58 -0.02 14.97
CA PRO A 191 8.93 -1.31 14.74
C PRO A 191 7.58 -1.45 15.44
N THR A 192 7.29 -0.59 16.41
CA THR A 192 6.06 -0.59 17.21
C THR A 192 5.51 0.84 17.26
N PRO A 193 5.02 1.38 16.13
CA PRO A 193 4.40 2.70 16.12
C PRO A 193 3.07 2.64 16.87
N GLU A 194 2.77 3.67 17.66
CA GLU A 194 1.48 3.79 18.32
C GLU A 194 0.47 4.38 17.33
N LEU A 195 -0.30 3.51 16.69
CA LEU A 195 -1.39 3.91 15.82
C LEU A 195 -2.66 4.12 16.66
N LEU A 196 -3.17 5.34 16.66
CA LEU A 196 -4.46 5.63 17.27
C LEU A 196 -5.58 5.01 16.42
N PRO A 197 -6.71 4.58 17.03
CA PRO A 197 -7.78 3.89 16.30
C PRO A 197 -8.39 4.68 15.12
N ASP A 198 -8.37 6.01 15.20
CA ASP A 198 -8.80 6.90 14.13
C ASP A 198 -7.83 6.92 12.94
N MET A 199 -6.53 6.76 13.20
CA MET A 199 -5.52 6.57 12.17
C MET A 199 -5.60 5.17 11.55
N GLU A 200 -5.71 4.11 12.35
CA GLU A 200 -5.81 2.72 11.85
C GLU A 200 -6.95 2.53 10.85
N ALA A 201 -8.04 3.30 10.99
CA ALA A 201 -9.18 3.24 10.10
C ALA A 201 -8.95 3.87 8.70
N ILE A 202 -7.91 4.70 8.53
CA ILE A 202 -7.72 5.54 7.34
C ILE A 202 -6.38 5.29 6.62
N VAL A 203 -5.52 4.44 7.19
CA VAL A 203 -4.27 3.99 6.57
C VAL A 203 -4.28 2.47 6.41
N ASN A 204 -3.41 1.97 5.53
CA ASN A 204 -3.15 0.55 5.40
C ASN A 204 -1.76 0.24 5.95
N GLU A 205 -1.69 -0.29 7.17
CA GLU A 205 -0.42 -0.66 7.80
C GLU A 205 0.20 -1.87 7.08
N VAL A 206 1.45 -1.72 6.67
CA VAL A 206 2.24 -2.75 6.00
C VAL A 206 3.53 -2.98 6.77
N ASN A 207 3.65 -4.16 7.38
CA ASN A 207 4.72 -4.44 8.33
C ASN A 207 5.87 -5.23 7.67
N PHE A 208 7.07 -4.63 7.64
CA PHE A 208 8.33 -5.23 7.15
C PHE A 208 9.28 -5.64 8.28
N THR A 209 8.79 -5.76 9.52
CA THR A 209 9.61 -6.33 10.60
C THR A 209 9.99 -7.78 10.24
N THR A 210 11.26 -8.10 10.41
CA THR A 210 11.80 -9.41 10.04
C THR A 210 11.09 -10.51 10.83
N THR A 211 10.29 -11.35 10.16
CA THR A 211 9.73 -12.56 10.75
C THR A 211 10.83 -13.62 10.86
N ARG A 212 10.69 -14.58 11.78
CA ARG A 212 11.67 -15.69 11.93
C ARG A 212 11.88 -16.47 10.62
N ALA A 213 10.88 -16.52 9.74
CA ALA A 213 10.97 -17.16 8.43
C ALA A 213 11.94 -16.43 7.47
N GLY A 214 11.96 -15.08 7.50
CA GLY A 214 12.89 -14.28 6.68
C GLY A 214 14.36 -14.41 7.10
N LEU A 215 14.62 -14.76 8.36
CA LEU A 215 15.99 -15.03 8.86
C LEU A 215 16.54 -16.39 8.44
N THR A 216 15.67 -17.38 8.16
CA THR A 216 16.11 -18.72 7.74
C THR A 216 16.41 -18.84 6.25
N GLY A 217 16.08 -17.82 5.45
CA GLY A 217 16.27 -17.80 3.99
C GLY A 217 17.29 -16.77 3.47
N GLN A 218 18.05 -16.10 4.36
CA GLN A 218 19.19 -15.24 3.99
C GLN A 218 20.51 -16.01 4.00
#